data_AF-A0A1Z5HXP1-F1
#
_entry.id   AF-A0A1Z5HXP1-F1
#
_cell.length_a   1.000
_cell.length_b   1.000
_cell.length_c   1.000
_cell.angle_alpha   90.00
_cell.angle_beta   90.00
_cell.angle_gamma   90.00
#
_symmetry.space_group_name_H-M   'P 1'
#
loop_
_entity.id
_entity.type
_entity.pdbx_description
1 polymer ?
#
loop_
_entity_poly.entity_id
_entity_poly.type
_entity_poly.pdbx_seq_one_letter_code
_entity_poly.pdbx_strand_id
1 'polypeptide(L)'
;MNAYKKEVYSTIILTILFILAGHTGLIFVLFAPHGLKATFMGFPVHYIVPILTGWIGVVILTLVAGYVGNQLDEEIAKDREVDVKETTSVSRTYSRTTA
;
A
#
# COMPACT_ATOMS: atom_id res chain seq x y z
N MET A 1 -7.46 3.19 16.42
CA MET A 1 -8.15 3.84 15.28
C MET A 1 -8.75 2.73 14.47
N ASN A 2 -10.08 2.68 14.32
CA ASN A 2 -10.85 1.61 13.65
C ASN A 2 -10.05 1.01 12.49
N ALA A 3 -9.65 -0.27 12.59
CA ALA A 3 -8.76 -0.94 11.64
C ALA A 3 -9.22 -0.74 10.17
N TYR A 4 -10.53 -0.63 9.97
CA TYR A 4 -11.17 -0.29 8.71
C TYR A 4 -10.73 1.05 8.10
N LYS A 5 -10.53 2.09 8.91
CA LYS A 5 -10.00 3.39 8.43
C LYS A 5 -8.55 3.28 7.99
N LYS A 6 -7.78 2.39 8.63
CA LYS A 6 -6.37 2.13 8.32
C LYS A 6 -6.23 1.42 6.98
N GLU A 7 -7.10 0.45 6.71
CA GLU A 7 -7.20 -0.26 5.44
C GLU A 7 -7.49 0.70 4.26
N VAL A 8 -8.49 1.58 4.42
CA VAL A 8 -8.84 2.57 3.39
C VAL A 8 -7.68 3.53 3.12
N TYR A 9 -7.03 4.05 4.17
CA TYR A 9 -5.92 4.99 4.01
C TYR A 9 -4.71 4.34 3.32
N SER A 10 -4.38 3.10 3.69
CA SER A 10 -3.31 2.33 3.06
C SER A 10 -3.60 2.08 1.58
N THR A 11 -4.84 1.69 1.26
CA THR A 11 -5.28 1.45 -0.11
C THR A 11 -5.17 2.70 -0.98
N ILE A 12 -5.57 3.88 -0.46
CA ILE A 12 -5.46 5.16 -1.16
C ILE A 12 -3.99 5.49 -1.44
N ILE A 13 -3.11 5.38 -0.44
CA ILE A 13 -1.68 5.63 -0.61
C ILE A 13 -1.07 4.70 -1.65
N LEU A 14 -1.36 3.40 -1.56
CA LEU A 14 -0.84 2.41 -2.48
C LEU A 14 -1.29 2.68 -3.91
N THR A 15 -2.56 3.05 -4.10
CA THR A 15 -3.12 3.43 -5.41
C THR A 15 -2.38 4.62 -6.01
N ILE A 16 -2.15 5.68 -5.22
CA ILE A 16 -1.41 6.86 -5.66
C ILE A 16 0.03 6.46 -6.06
N LEU A 17 0.69 5.63 -5.24
CA LEU A 17 2.04 5.16 -5.54
C LEU A 17 2.11 4.31 -6.82
N PHE A 18 1.12 3.46 -7.08
CA PHE A 18 1.05 2.69 -8.33
C PHE A 18 0.83 3.58 -9.55
N ILE A 19 -0.03 4.59 -9.44
CA ILE A 19 -0.24 5.55 -10.53
C ILE A 19 1.06 6.29 -10.83
N LEU A 20 1.76 6.79 -9.81
CA LEU A 20 3.04 7.47 -9.99
C LEU A 20 4.11 6.54 -10.57
N ALA A 21 4.21 5.31 -10.07
CA ALA A 21 5.16 4.32 -10.56
C ALA A 21 4.90 3.94 -12.02
N GLY A 22 3.64 3.69 -12.39
CA GLY A 22 3.24 3.34 -13.76
C GLY A 22 3.36 4.49 -14.76
N HIS A 23 3.24 5.74 -14.31
CA HIS A 23 3.34 6.93 -15.16
C HIS A 23 4.70 7.65 -15.06
N THR A 24 5.71 7.02 -14.46
CA THR A 24 7.08 7.56 -14.39
C THR A 24 7.64 7.95 -15.75
N GLY A 25 7.31 7.21 -16.82
CA GLY A 25 7.71 7.56 -18.19
C GLY A 25 7.13 8.90 -18.65
N LEU A 26 5.86 9.16 -18.34
CA LEU A 26 5.18 10.40 -18.72
C LEU A 26 5.71 11.60 -17.92
N ILE A 27 6.00 11.39 -16.63
CA ILE A 27 6.65 12.38 -15.77
C ILE A 27 8.05 12.72 -16.30
N PHE A 28 8.85 11.73 -16.70
CA PHE A 28 10.19 11.98 -17.25
C PHE A 28 10.15 12.69 -18.60
N VAL A 29 9.20 12.37 -19.49
CA VAL A 29 9.06 13.08 -20.76
C VAL A 29 8.65 14.54 -20.56
N LEU A 30 7.73 14.82 -19.64
CA LEU A 30 7.26 16.19 -19.35
C LEU A 30 8.31 17.06 -18.63
N PHE A 31 9.06 16.49 -17.68
CA PHE A 31 9.98 17.24 -16.82
C PHE A 31 11.46 17.13 -17.22
N ALA A 32 11.85 16.19 -18.08
CA ALA A 32 13.24 16.05 -18.55
C ALA A 32 13.53 16.51 -20.00
N PRO A 33 12.78 17.43 -20.66
CA PRO A 33 13.05 17.74 -22.06
C PRO A 33 14.38 18.50 -22.29
N HIS A 34 15.04 19.05 -21.26
CA HIS A 34 16.22 19.92 -21.44
C HIS A 34 17.49 19.49 -20.67
N GLY A 35 17.39 18.59 -19.68
CA GLY A 35 18.49 18.32 -18.74
C GLY A 35 19.34 17.08 -19.01
N LEU A 36 18.80 16.05 -19.68
CA LEU A 36 19.47 14.75 -19.82
C LEU A 36 19.65 14.36 -21.30
N LYS A 37 20.46 15.13 -22.03
CA LYS A 37 21.00 14.72 -23.36
C LYS A 37 22.11 13.67 -23.24
N ALA A 38 22.13 12.92 -22.14
CA ALA A 38 23.06 11.82 -21.95
C ALA A 38 22.55 10.62 -22.75
N THR A 39 23.43 10.08 -23.59
CA THR A 39 23.19 8.86 -24.37
C THR A 39 24.12 7.79 -23.81
N PHE A 40 23.57 6.65 -23.39
CA PHE A 40 24.34 5.52 -22.89
C PHE A 40 24.24 4.40 -23.93
N MET A 41 25.37 3.96 -24.48
CA MET A 41 25.43 2.95 -25.56
C MET A 41 24.51 3.27 -26.77
N GLY A 42 24.40 4.53 -27.17
CA GLY A 42 23.53 4.93 -28.28
C GLY A 42 22.04 5.04 -27.93
N PHE A 43 21.65 4.74 -26.69
CA PHE A 43 20.27 4.84 -26.21
C PHE A 43 20.07 6.03 -25.27
N PRO A 44 18.99 6.83 -25.43
CA PRO A 44 18.78 7.99 -24.58
C PRO A 44 18.45 7.59 -23.13
N VAL A 45 19.21 8.14 -22.17
CA VAL A 45 19.13 7.75 -20.75
C VAL A 45 17.78 8.08 -20.11
N HIS A 46 17.07 9.09 -20.63
CA HIS A 46 15.75 9.48 -20.16
C HIS A 46 14.67 8.40 -20.39
N TYR A 47 14.93 7.38 -21.21
CA TYR A 47 14.08 6.18 -21.32
C TYR A 47 14.51 5.04 -20.40
N ILE A 48 15.81 4.93 -20.11
CA ILE A 48 16.35 3.86 -19.25
C ILE A 48 15.80 3.98 -17.83
N VAL A 49 15.80 5.20 -17.29
CA VAL A 49 15.38 5.45 -15.92
C VAL A 49 13.90 5.06 -15.72
N PRO A 50 12.93 5.51 -16.53
CA PRO A 50 11.54 5.07 -16.42
C PRO A 50 11.31 3.58 -16.63
N ILE A 51 12.08 2.93 -17.52
CA ILE A 51 11.94 1.49 -17.72
C ILE A 51 12.36 0.75 -16.45
N LEU A 52 13.49 1.12 -15.86
CA LEU A 52 13.97 0.50 -14.62
C LEU A 52 13.10 0.86 -13.43
N THR A 53 12.78 2.15 -13.21
CA THR A 53 11.97 2.58 -12.07
C THR A 53 10.51 2.19 -12.20
N GLY A 54 9.95 2.17 -13.40
CA GLY A 54 8.59 1.69 -13.65
C GLY A 54 8.49 0.19 -13.41
N TRP A 55 9.29 -0.63 -14.08
CA TRP A 55 9.16 -2.09 -13.97
C TRP A 55 9.63 -2.60 -12.61
N ILE A 56 10.85 -2.23 -12.19
CA ILE A 56 11.40 -2.70 -10.90
C ILE A 56 10.70 -2.00 -9.73
N GLY A 57 10.36 -0.73 -9.86
CA GLY A 57 9.62 -0.02 -8.81
C GLY A 57 8.23 -0.61 -8.61
N VAL A 58 7.51 -0.99 -9.67
CA VAL A 58 6.23 -1.70 -9.55
C VAL A 58 6.39 -3.03 -8.82
N VAL A 59 7.43 -3.82 -9.12
CA VAL A 59 7.71 -5.07 -8.41
C VAL A 59 7.93 -4.82 -6.91
N ILE A 60 8.78 -3.86 -6.55
CA ILE A 60 9.03 -3.49 -5.16
C ILE A 60 7.74 -3.01 -4.48
N LEU A 61 6.96 -2.17 -5.15
CA LEU A 61 5.71 -1.64 -4.62
C LEU A 61 4.70 -2.76 -4.33
N THR A 62 4.68 -3.80 -5.17
CA THR A 62 3.80 -4.96 -5.00
C THR A 62 4.23 -5.82 -3.80
N LEU A 63 5.54 -5.97 -3.55
CA LEU A 63 6.05 -6.63 -2.35
C LEU A 63 5.66 -5.87 -1.07
N VAL A 64 5.81 -4.54 -1.09
CA VAL A 64 5.40 -3.69 0.03
C VAL A 64 3.89 -3.76 0.26
N ALA A 65 3.09 -3.78 -0.81
CA ALA A 65 1.64 -3.94 -0.73
C ALA A 65 1.25 -5.24 0.00
N GLY A 66 1.87 -6.36 -0.36
CA GLY A 66 1.63 -7.64 0.30
C GLY A 66 2.00 -7.62 1.79
N TYR A 67 3.14 -7.03 2.13
CA TYR A 67 3.56 -6.91 3.53
C TYR A 67 2.64 -6.03 4.38
N VAL A 68 2.19 -4.90 3.82
CA VAL A 68 1.26 -4.00 4.51
C VAL A 68 -0.13 -4.63 4.63
N GLY A 69 -0.60 -5.32 3.60
CA GLY A 69 -1.86 -6.06 3.63
C GLY A 69 -1.89 -7.12 4.74
N ASN A 70 -0.83 -7.94 4.84
CA ASN A 70 -0.75 -8.96 5.89
C ASN A 70 -0.81 -8.38 7.31
N GLN A 71 -0.13 -7.24 7.55
CA GLN A 71 -0.20 -6.58 8.85
C GLN A 71 -1.58 -6.02 9.16
N LEU A 72 -2.26 -5.45 8.16
CA LEU A 72 -3.63 -4.95 8.32
C LEU A 72 -4.60 -6.09 8.65
N ASP A 73 -4.50 -7.22 7.95
CA ASP A 73 -5.32 -8.40 8.21
C ASP A 73 -5.13 -8.92 9.65
N GLU A 74 -3.89 -8.93 10.16
CA GLU A 74 -3.57 -9.32 11.54
C GLU A 74 -4.17 -8.35 12.57
N GLU A 75 -4.06 -7.04 12.34
CA GLU A 75 -4.68 -6.02 13.20
C GLU A 75 -6.20 -6.18 13.25
N ILE A 76 -6.84 -6.40 12.10
CA ILE A 76 -8.30 -6.59 12.02
C ILE A 76 -8.73 -7.88 12.73
N ALA A 77 -7.95 -8.95 12.63
CA ALA A 77 -8.24 -10.21 13.32
C ALA A 77 -8.19 -10.03 14.85
N LYS A 78 -7.17 -9.33 15.34
CA LYS A 78 -6.99 -9.06 16.78
C LYS A 78 -8.11 -8.21 17.35
N ASP A 79 -8.53 -7.15 16.66
CA ASP A 79 -9.64 -6.30 17.10
C ASP A 79 -10.96 -7.10 17.16
N ARG A 80 -11.22 -7.97 16.18
CA ARG A 80 -12.39 -8.86 16.19
C ARG A 80 -12.39 -9.85 17.36
N GLU A 81 -11.25 -10.44 17.71
CA GLU A 81 -11.17 -11.35 18.86
C GLU A 81 -11.47 -10.67 20.19
N VAL A 82 -11.08 -9.39 20.34
CA VAL A 82 -11.35 -8.59 21.54
C VAL A 82 -12.85 -8.30 21.67
N ASP A 83 -13.50 -7.84 20.59
CA ASP A 83 -14.95 -7.55 20.58
C ASP A 83 -15.79 -8.81 20.91
N VAL A 84 -15.39 -9.98 20.39
CA VAL A 84 -16.07 -11.25 20.68
C VAL A 84 -15.91 -11.65 22.14
N LYS A 85 -14.71 -11.50 22.73
CA LYS A 85 -14.46 -11.80 24.15
C LYS A 85 -15.26 -10.88 25.07
N GLU A 86 -15.32 -9.59 24.77
CA GLU A 86 -16.07 -8.61 25.55
C GLU A 86 -17.58 -8.94 25.52
N THR A 87 -18.15 -9.14 24.32
CA THR A 87 -19.56 -9.52 24.14
C THR A 87 -19.92 -10.82 24.89
N THR A 88 -19.04 -11.82 24.83
CA THR A 88 -19.26 -13.12 25.52
C THR A 88 -19.21 -12.97 27.05
N SER A 89 -18.32 -12.12 27.57
CA SER A 89 -18.20 -11.87 29.01
C SER A 89 -19.39 -11.10 29.58
N VAL A 90 -19.91 -10.11 28.84
CA VAL A 90 -21.12 -9.35 29.20
C VAL A 90 -22.33 -10.28 29.22
N SER A 91 -22.50 -11.13 28.19
CA SER A 91 -23.60 -12.09 28.13
C SER A 91 -23.57 -13.12 29.27
N ARG A 92 -22.38 -13.66 29.61
CA ARG A 92 -22.21 -14.55 30.77
C ARG A 92 -22.54 -13.87 32.09
N THR A 93 -22.16 -12.61 32.26
CA THR A 93 -22.40 -11.86 33.49
C THR A 93 -23.89 -11.57 33.65
N TYR A 94 -24.55 -11.13 32.58
CA TYR A 94 -26.00 -10.90 32.58
C TYR A 94 -26.77 -12.16 32.95
N SER A 95 -26.44 -13.30 32.34
CA SER A 95 -27.07 -14.59 32.66
C SER A 95 -26.80 -15.09 34.08
N ARG A 96 -25.76 -14.58 34.77
CA ARG A 96 -25.48 -14.89 36.18
C ARG A 96 -26.25 -13.98 37.14
N THR A 97 -26.58 -12.76 36.72
CA THR A 97 -27.30 -11.79 37.56
C THR A 97 -28.82 -11.91 37.48
N THR A 98 -29.34 -12.57 36.43
CA THR A 98 -30.78 -12.76 36.21
C THR A 98 -31.29 -14.16 36.57
N ALA A 99 -30.40 -15.04 37.04
CA ALA A 99 -30.71 -16.36 37.60
C ALA A 99 -30.65 -16.31 39.13
#